data_AF-A0A661Z1M4-F1
#
_entry.id   AF-A0A661Z1M4-F1
#
_cell.length_a   1.000
_cell.length_b   1.000
_cell.length_c   1.000
_cell.angle_alpha   90.00
_cell.angle_beta   90.00
_cell.angle_gamma   90.00
#
_symmetry.space_group_name_H-M   'P 1'
#
loop_
_entity.id
_entity.type
_entity.pdbx_description
1 polymer ?
#
loop_
_entity_poly.entity_id
_entity_poly.type
_entity_poly.pdbx_seq_one_letter_code
_entity_poly.pdbx_strand_id
1 'polypeptide(L)' 'MESIPKKDRPEWKIILNPESKIVFNNFVLQMKITQAKKDIVKGKKTMEKAVDEIHALCQKYALAVKQDMEMIFNEKN' A
#
# COMPACT_ATOMS: atom_id res chain seq x y z
N MET A 1 -8.33 8.00 -16.08
CA MET A 1 -7.66 8.60 -14.91
C MET A 1 -7.14 7.47 -14.06
N GLU A 2 -5.85 7.15 -14.17
CA GLU A 2 -5.22 6.21 -13.23
C GLU A 2 -4.93 7.00 -11.96
N SER A 3 -5.74 6.83 -10.91
CA SER A 3 -5.55 7.52 -9.62
C SER A 3 -4.65 6.75 -8.64
N ILE A 4 -4.05 5.64 -9.10
CA ILE A 4 -3.21 4.77 -8.28
C ILE A 4 -1.78 4.84 -8.81
N PRO A 5 -0.79 5.17 -7.96
CA PRO A 5 0.60 5.24 -8.34
C PRO A 5 1.12 3.93 -8.96
N LYS A 6 2.08 4.02 -9.87
CA LYS A 6 2.73 2.85 -10.49
C LYS A 6 3.39 1.96 -9.42
N LYS A 7 3.35 0.64 -9.62
CA LYS A 7 3.79 -0.36 -8.63
C LYS A 7 5.31 -0.42 -8.39
N ASP A 8 6.08 0.08 -9.34
CA ASP A 8 7.55 0.13 -9.30
C ASP A 8 8.07 1.24 -8.38
N ARG A 9 7.21 2.15 -7.95
CA ARG A 9 7.54 3.22 -7.02
C ARG A 9 8.03 2.67 -5.67
N PRO A 10 9.18 3.15 -5.16
CA PRO A 10 9.79 2.63 -3.92
C PRO A 10 8.90 2.80 -2.68
N GLU A 11 8.00 3.78 -2.68
CA GLU A 11 7.05 4.07 -1.61
C GLU A 11 6.17 2.87 -1.28
N TRP A 12 5.83 2.01 -2.25
CA TRP A 12 5.11 0.75 -1.98
C TRP A 12 5.87 -0.18 -1.04
N LYS A 13 7.19 -0.27 -1.19
CA LYS A 13 8.04 -1.05 -0.29
C LYS A 13 8.20 -0.35 1.06
N ILE A 14 8.21 0.98 1.10
CA ILE A 14 8.23 1.76 2.34
C ILE A 14 6.95 1.53 3.14
N ILE A 15 5.79 1.55 2.49
CA ILE A 15 4.49 1.26 3.10
C ILE A 15 4.51 -0.11 3.77
N LEU A 16 5.09 -1.11 3.10
CA LEU A 16 5.13 -2.51 3.55
C LEU A 16 6.33 -2.85 4.43
N ASN A 17 7.24 -1.91 4.67
CA ASN A 17 8.30 -2.10 5.65
C ASN A 17 7.67 -2.25 7.05
N PRO A 18 8.00 -3.32 7.81
CA PRO A 18 7.50 -3.52 9.17
C PRO A 18 7.76 -2.35 10.12
N GLU A 19 8.85 -1.59 9.90
CA GLU A 19 9.23 -0.43 10.71
C GLU A 19 8.49 0.86 10.31
N SER A 20 7.80 0.84 9.16
CA SER A 20 7.07 2.01 8.66
C SER A 20 5.86 2.32 9.54
N LYS A 21 5.79 3.58 9.98
CA LYS A 21 4.70 4.14 10.81
C LYS A 21 3.64 4.87 9.98
N ILE A 22 3.65 4.71 8.65
CA ILE A 22 2.63 5.31 7.77
C ILE A 22 1.27 4.74 8.16
N VAL A 23 0.30 5.63 8.35
CA VAL A 23 -1.09 5.31 8.68
C VAL A 23 -1.96 5.70 7.50
N PHE A 24 -2.85 4.78 7.12
CA PHE A 24 -3.86 4.99 6.11
C PHE A 24 -5.19 5.34 6.76
N ASN A 25 -5.89 6.33 6.22
CA ASN A 25 -7.24 6.69 6.65
C ASN A 25 -8.24 5.59 6.30
N ASN A 26 -8.03 4.91 5.17
CA ASN A 26 -8.83 3.75 4.80
C ASN A 26 -8.54 2.56 5.73
N PHE A 27 -9.46 2.27 6.64
CA PHE A 27 -9.32 1.22 7.65
C PHE A 27 -9.07 -0.17 7.04
N VAL A 28 -9.77 -0.51 5.95
CA VAL A 28 -9.61 -1.81 5.28
C VAL A 28 -8.21 -1.94 4.70
N LEU A 29 -7.71 -0.88 4.05
CA LEU A 29 -6.35 -0.84 3.51
C LEU A 29 -5.32 -0.93 4.63
N GLN A 30 -5.49 -0.18 5.73
CA GLN A 30 -4.61 -0.24 6.90
C GLN A 30 -4.54 -1.65 7.49
N MET A 31 -5.67 -2.34 7.62
CA MET A 31 -5.70 -3.73 8.10
C MET A 31 -4.93 -4.66 7.16
N LYS A 32 -5.11 -4.53 5.84
CA LYS A 32 -4.45 -5.37 4.83
C LYS A 32 -2.94 -5.15 4.82
N ILE A 33 -2.48 -3.90 4.90
CA ILE A 33 -1.06 -3.56 5.00
C ILE A 33 -0.47 -4.10 6.30
N THR A 34 -1.17 -3.96 7.42
CA THR A 34 -0.72 -4.51 8.71
C THR A 34 -0.57 -6.02 8.66
N GLN A 35 -1.51 -6.72 8.02
CA GLN A 35 -1.40 -8.17 7.82
C GLN A 35 -0.24 -8.52 6.90
N ALA A 36 -0.07 -7.80 5.78
CA ALA A 36 1.03 -8.01 4.85
C ALA A 36 2.40 -7.82 5.51
N LYS A 37 2.58 -6.76 6.32
CA LYS A 37 3.78 -6.54 7.14
C LYS A 37 4.08 -7.75 8.03
N LYS A 38 3.07 -8.27 8.75
CA LYS A 38 3.21 -9.46 9.60
C LYS A 38 3.59 -10.71 8.79
N ASP A 39 3.00 -10.89 7.62
CA ASP A 39 3.29 -12.04 6.76
C ASP A 39 4.71 -11.99 6.20
N ILE A 40 5.22 -10.79 5.87
CA ILE A 40 6.61 -10.57 5.45
C ILE A 40 7.57 -10.92 6.58
N VAL A 41 7.34 -10.39 7.79
CA VAL A 41 8.18 -10.69 8.97
C VAL A 41 8.22 -12.19 9.28
N LYS A 42 7.10 -12.89 9.08
CA LYS A 42 6.99 -14.34 9.30
C LYS A 42 7.54 -15.17 8.13
N GLY A 43 8.06 -14.56 7.07
CA GLY A 43 8.53 -15.25 5.86
C GLY A 43 7.42 -15.95 5.05
N LYS A 44 6.14 -15.67 5.34
CA LYS A 44 4.99 -16.27 4.63
C LYS A 44 4.73 -15.62 3.28
N LYS A 45 5.23 -14.39 3.08
CA LYS A 45 4.99 -13.58 1.90
C LYS A 45 6.23 -12.77 1.56
N THR A 46 6.59 -12.71 0.29
CA THR A 46 7.69 -11.85 -0.18
C THR A 46 7.22 -10.41 -0.28
N MET A 47 8.16 -9.46 -0.18
CA MET A 47 7.87 -8.03 -0.35
C MET A 47 7.18 -7.76 -1.70
N GLU A 48 7.67 -8.36 -2.78
CA GLU A 48 7.11 -8.17 -4.14
C GLU A 48 5.66 -8.63 -4.24
N LYS A 49 5.35 -9.82 -3.72
CA LYS A 49 3.98 -10.34 -3.71
C LYS A 49 3.06 -9.48 -2.86
N ALA A 50 3.55 -8.97 -1.73
CA ALA A 50 2.79 -8.05 -0.90
C ALA A 50 2.51 -6.71 -1.62
N VAL A 51 3.49 -6.18 -2.36
CA VAL A 51 3.29 -4.99 -3.20
C VAL A 51 2.22 -5.26 -4.26
N ASP A 52 2.30 -6.37 -4.99
CA ASP A 52 1.31 -6.71 -6.03
C ASP A 52 -0.11 -6.84 -5.43
N GLU A 53 -0.26 -7.50 -4.28
CA GLU A 53 -1.56 -7.66 -3.62
C GLU A 53 -2.17 -6.33 -3.13
N ILE A 54 -1.35 -5.47 -2.51
CA ILE A 54 -1.81 -4.16 -2.04
C ILE A 54 -2.09 -3.22 -3.21
N HIS A 55 -1.25 -3.24 -4.25
CA HIS A 55 -1.46 -2.45 -5.46
C HIS A 55 -2.77 -2.83 -6.17
N ALA A 56 -3.00 -4.12 -6.37
CA ALA A 56 -4.25 -4.62 -6.96
C ALA A 56 -5.49 -4.26 -6.12
N LEU A 57 -5.37 -4.30 -4.79
CA LEU A 57 -6.43 -3.85 -3.88
C LEU A 57 -6.72 -2.35 -4.07
N CYS A 58 -5.68 -1.53 -4.16
CA CYS A 58 -5.81 -0.09 -4.38
C CYS A 58 -6.45 0.21 -5.75
N GLN A 59 -6.08 -0.52 -6.81
CA GLN A 59 -6.72 -0.39 -8.12
C GLN A 59 -8.21 -0.72 -8.07
N LYS A 60 -8.60 -1.80 -7.36
CA LYS A 60 -10.01 -2.19 -7.23
C LYS A 60 -10.85 -1.15 -6.49
N TYR A 61 -10.25 -0.45 -5.53
CA TYR A 61 -10.94 0.53 -4.67
C TYR A 61 -10.38 1.94 -4.83
N ALA A 62 -10.01 2.32 -6.07
CA ALA A 62 -9.21 3.51 -6.34
C ALA A 62 -9.80 4.81 -5.75
N LEU A 63 -11.12 4.98 -5.80
CA LEU A 63 -11.79 6.14 -5.23
C LEU A 63 -11.66 6.20 -3.69
N ALA A 64 -11.75 5.05 -3.03
CA ALA A 64 -11.76 4.96 -1.56
C ALA A 64 -10.37 5.11 -0.92
N VAL A 65 -9.31 4.96 -1.72
CA VAL A 65 -7.91 5.06 -1.26
C VAL A 65 -7.20 6.29 -1.83
N LYS A 66 -7.89 7.08 -2.68
CA LYS A 66 -7.32 8.24 -3.39
C LYS A 66 -6.59 9.20 -2.44
N GLN A 67 -7.23 9.61 -1.34
CA GLN A 67 -6.66 10.55 -0.37
C GLN A 67 -5.37 10.00 0.27
N ASP A 68 -5.34 8.70 0.58
CA ASP A 68 -4.14 8.06 1.13
C ASP A 68 -3.01 8.01 0.09
N MET A 69 -3.34 7.72 -1.18
CA MET A 69 -2.34 7.72 -2.26
C MET A 69 -1.75 9.11 -2.49
N GLU A 70 -2.57 10.16 -2.52
CA GLU A 70 -2.10 11.55 -2.67
C GLU A 70 -1.15 11.94 -1.53
N MET A 71 -1.49 11.57 -0.28
CA MET A 71 -0.68 11.87 0.90
C MET A 71 0.68 11.16 0.87
N ILE A 72 0.71 9.88 0.48
CA ILE A 72 1.90 9.05 0.60
C ILE A 72 2.83 9.19 -0.60
N PHE A 73 2.27 9.33 -1.80
CA PHE A 73 3.02 9.38 -3.04
C PHE A 73 3.23 10.81 -3.54
N ASN A 74 2.76 11.80 -2.79
CA ASN A 74 2.84 13.23 -3.09
C ASN A 74 2.32 13.55 -4.51
N GLU A 75 1.30 12.82 -4.96
CA GLU A 75 0.61 13.11 -6.21
C GLU A 75 -0.34 14.28 -5.94
N LYS A 76 0.12 15.51 -6.24
CA LYS A 76 -0.79 16.65 -6.39
C LYS A 76 -1.62 16.41 -7.65
N ASN A 77 -2.93 16.21 -7.49
CA ASN A 77 -3.88 16.44 -8.58
C ASN A 77 -3.88 17.92 -8.97
#